data_AF-A0A6H5GD01-F1
#
_entry.id   AF-A0A6H5GD01-F1
#
_cell.length_a   1.000
_cell.length_b   1.000
_cell.length_c   1.000
_cell.angle_alpha   90.00
_cell.angle_beta   90.00
_cell.angle_gamma   90.00
#
_symmetry.space_group_name_H-M   'P 1'
#
loop_
_entity.id
_entity.type
_entity.pdbx_description
1 polymer ?
#
loop_
_entity_poly.entity_id
_entity_poly.type
_entity_poly.pdbx_seq_one_letter_code
_entity_poly.pdbx_strand_id
1 'polypeptide(L)' 'MEAITRASLEVIHPHEPTHYPDNGNHSPDILDFFVARNISSYCSPPAVLHDLSSDHFPVITNIGAYPIVNQAPTRLNMRR' A
#
# COMPACT_ATOMS: atom_id res chain seq x y z
N MET A 1 -11.48 12.42 1.67
CA MET A 1 -10.36 13.37 1.80
C MET A 1 -10.35 14.15 3.11
N GLU A 2 -11.50 14.57 3.68
CA GLU A 2 -11.53 15.32 4.96
C GLU A 2 -10.81 14.61 6.11
N ALA A 3 -11.01 13.29 6.29
CA ALA A 3 -10.35 12.51 7.32
C ALA A 3 -8.81 12.50 7.19
N ILE A 4 -8.30 12.48 5.95
CA ILE A 4 -6.87 12.50 5.64
C ILE A 4 -6.27 13.86 6.04
N THR A 5 -6.93 14.96 5.66
CA THR A 5 -6.52 16.31 6.02
C THR A 5 -6.55 16.54 7.53
N ARG A 6 -7.64 16.13 8.21
CA ARG A 6 -7.78 16.27 9.67
C ARG A 6 -6.71 15.51 10.43
N ALA A 7 -6.27 14.38 9.89
CA ALA A 7 -5.22 13.59 10.48
C ALA A 7 -3.82 14.00 10.03
N SER A 8 -3.63 15.05 9.23
CA SER A 8 -2.33 15.43 8.64
C SER A 8 -1.63 14.24 7.99
N LEU A 9 -2.38 13.52 7.16
CA LEU A 9 -1.90 12.39 6.37
C LEU A 9 -1.74 12.84 4.91
N GLU A 10 -0.94 12.07 4.19
CA GLU A 10 -0.62 12.31 2.79
C GLU A 10 -1.02 11.09 1.97
N VAL A 11 -1.57 11.34 0.78
CA VAL A 11 -1.97 10.30 -0.17
C VAL A 11 -0.85 10.10 -1.17
N ILE A 12 -0.48 8.84 -1.39
CA ILE A 12 0.49 8.44 -2.39
C ILE A 12 -0.23 7.42 -3.28
N HIS A 13 -0.54 7.81 -4.51
CA HIS A 13 -1.42 7.06 -5.40
C HIS A 13 -0.68 6.70 -6.70
N PRO A 14 -1.05 5.59 -7.36
CA PRO A 14 -0.53 5.27 -8.69
C PRO A 14 -1.04 6.26 -9.74
N HIS A 15 -0.44 6.22 -10.93
CA HIS A 15 -0.85 7.06 -12.06
C HIS A 15 -1.80 6.36 -13.04
N GLU A 16 -2.17 5.10 -12.76
CA GLU A 16 -3.03 4.28 -13.60
C GLU A 16 -4.09 3.57 -12.74
N PRO A 17 -5.22 3.14 -13.34
CA PRO A 17 -6.30 2.47 -12.61
C PRO A 17 -5.84 1.22 -11.88
N THR A 18 -6.42 0.99 -10.70
CA THR A 18 -6.16 -0.19 -9.87
C THR A 18 -7.34 -1.14 -9.86
N HIS A 19 -8.52 -0.71 -10.33
CA HIS A 19 -9.72 -1.51 -10.36
C HIS A 19 -10.33 -1.48 -11.77
N TYR A 20 -10.60 -2.67 -12.30
CA TYR A 20 -11.17 -2.93 -13.62
C TYR A 20 -12.43 -3.78 -13.45
N PRO A 21 -13.61 -3.15 -13.30
CA PRO A 21 -14.84 -3.88 -13.03
C PRO A 21 -15.30 -4.71 -14.24
N ASP A 22 -15.85 -5.90 -13.97
CA ASP A 22 -16.45 -6.77 -15.00
C ASP A 22 -17.75 -6.20 -15.60
N ASN A 23 -18.35 -5.23 -14.93
CA ASN A 23 -19.55 -4.56 -15.39
C ASN A 23 -19.20 -3.43 -16.38
N GLY A 24 -19.61 -3.57 -17.64
CA GLY A 24 -19.38 -2.58 -18.70
C GLY A 24 -19.99 -1.18 -18.47
N ASN A 25 -20.82 -1.00 -17.43
CA ASN A 25 -21.31 0.32 -17.03
C ASN A 25 -20.33 1.10 -16.14
N HIS A 26 -19.26 0.46 -15.66
CA HIS A 26 -18.27 1.09 -14.80
C HIS A 26 -16.94 1.23 -15.56
N SER A 27 -16.31 2.40 -15.44
CA SER A 27 -14.98 2.65 -16.00
C SER A 27 -13.88 2.19 -15.02
N PRO A 28 -12.68 1.85 -15.53
CA PRO A 28 -11.52 1.67 -14.68
C PRO A 28 -11.27 2.90 -13.81
N ASP A 29 -10.86 2.69 -12.56
CA ASP A 29 -10.64 3.77 -11.57
C ASP A 29 -9.46 3.46 -10.62
N ILE A 30 -8.99 4.47 -9.90
CA ILE A 30 -7.95 4.37 -8.87
C ILE A 30 -8.63 4.30 -7.51
N LEU A 31 -8.72 3.11 -6.95
CA LEU A 31 -9.34 2.88 -5.63
C LEU A 31 -8.33 2.46 -4.56
N ASP A 32 -7.16 1.99 -4.99
CA ASP A 32 -6.11 1.47 -4.12
C ASP A 32 -4.92 2.44 -4.09
N PHE A 33 -4.56 2.90 -2.90
CA PHE A 33 -3.51 3.88 -2.69
C PHE A 33 -2.90 3.74 -1.30
N PHE A 34 -1.72 4.33 -1.12
CA PHE A 34 -1.05 4.39 0.17
C PHE A 34 -1.42 5.69 0.90
N VAL A 35 -1.50 5.59 2.23
CA VAL A 35 -1.64 6.75 3.11
C VAL A 35 -0.46 6.75 4.07
N ALA A 36 0.21 7.89 4.16
CA ALA A 36 1.43 8.05 4.95
C ALA A 36 1.37 9.29 5.85
N ARG A 37 2.21 9.32 6.88
CA ARG A 37 2.46 10.50 7.72
C ARG A 37 3.94 10.78 7.74
N ASN A 38 4.34 11.97 7.30
CA ASN A 38 5.73 12.47 7.39
C ASN A 38 6.78 11.58 6.70
N ILE A 39 6.37 10.62 5.85
CA ILE A 39 7.29 9.72 5.16
C ILE A 39 7.05 9.62 3.65
N SER A 40 6.06 10.35 3.12
CA SER A 40 5.71 10.34 1.69
C SER A 40 6.88 10.70 0.79
N SER A 41 7.74 11.62 1.22
CA SER A 41 8.95 12.02 0.49
C SER A 41 10.00 10.92 0.38
N TYR A 42 9.91 9.86 1.19
CA TYR A 42 10.76 8.66 1.11
C TYR A 42 10.10 7.53 0.33
N CYS A 43 8.85 7.70 -0.11
CA CYS A 43 8.15 6.72 -0.92
C CYS A 43 8.36 7.03 -2.41
N SER A 44 8.57 5.98 -3.22
CA SER A 44 8.45 6.13 -4.67
C SER A 44 6.99 6.36 -5.06
N PRO A 45 6.73 6.90 -6.26
CA PRO A 45 5.41 6.76 -6.86
C PRO A 45 5.00 5.28 -6.89
N PRO A 46 3.77 4.93 -6.50
CA PRO A 46 3.28 3.56 -6.57
C PRO A 46 3.21 3.06 -8.01
N ALA A 47 3.64 1.81 -8.22
CA ALA A 47 3.42 1.07 -9.47
C ALA A 47 2.24 0.11 -9.30
N VAL A 48 1.48 -0.11 -10.37
CA VAL A 48 0.41 -1.11 -10.42
C VAL A 48 0.96 -2.42 -10.96
N LEU A 49 0.60 -3.53 -10.33
CA LEU A 49 0.97 -4.88 -10.75
C LEU A 49 -0.20 -5.49 -11.48
N HIS A 50 -0.05 -5.72 -12.78
CA HIS A 50 -1.10 -6.31 -13.63
C HIS A 50 -1.22 -7.83 -13.41
N ASP A 51 -1.69 -8.22 -12.24
CA ASP A 51 -2.11 -9.59 -11.95
C ASP A 51 -3.50 -9.83 -12.55
N LEU A 52 -3.66 -10.91 -13.30
CA LEU A 52 -4.88 -11.23 -14.05
C LEU A 52 -5.88 -12.09 -13.27
N SER A 53 -5.65 -12.30 -11.98
CA SER A 53 -6.49 -13.17 -11.15
C SER A 53 -7.62 -12.45 -10.40
N SER A 54 -7.66 -11.11 -10.42
CA SER A 54 -8.69 -10.28 -9.77
C SER A 54 -9.05 -9.08 -10.66
N ASP A 55 -10.24 -8.53 -10.43
CA ASP A 55 -10.67 -7.21 -10.90
C ASP A 55 -9.92 -6.03 -10.24
N HIS A 56 -9.10 -6.29 -9.22
CA HIS A 56 -8.17 -5.35 -8.62
C HIS A 56 -6.72 -5.72 -8.94
N PHE A 57 -5.94 -4.72 -9.34
CA PHE A 57 -4.50 -4.80 -9.53
C PHE A 57 -3.77 -4.32 -8.26
N PRO A 58 -2.89 -5.15 -7.66
CA PRO A 58 -2.11 -4.74 -6.50
C PRO A 58 -1.26 -3.50 -6.77
N VAL A 59 -1.11 -2.64 -5.77
CA VAL A 59 -0.20 -1.48 -5.81
C VAL A 59 1.04 -1.73 -4.96
N ILE A 60 2.20 -1.34 -5.46
CA ILE A 60 3.47 -1.47 -4.76
C ILE A 60 4.23 -0.14 -4.74
N THR A 61 4.87 0.17 -3.61
CA THR A 61 5.77 1.31 -3.47
C THR A 61 7.07 0.86 -2.79
N ASN A 62 8.16 1.51 -3.14
CA ASN A 62 9.41 1.40 -2.38
C ASN A 62 9.42 2.48 -1.30
N ILE A 63 9.93 2.13 -0.11
CA ILE A 63 10.24 3.09 0.95
C ILE A 63 11.76 3.13 1.06
N GLY A 64 12.35 4.33 1.03
CA GLY A 64 13.79 4.57 1.19
C GLY A 64 14.32 4.30 2.60
N ALA A 65 13.97 3.15 3.17
CA ALA A 65 14.34 2.71 4.50
C ALA A 65 14.40 1.17 4.54
N TYR A 66 14.96 0.61 5.61
CA TYR A 66 15.00 -0.83 5.85
C TYR A 66 14.35 -1.18 7.20
N PRO A 67 13.66 -2.32 7.30
CA PRO A 67 13.10 -2.76 8.57
C PRO A 67 14.22 -3.17 9.54
N ILE A 68 14.09 -2.75 10.80
CA ILE A 68 14.92 -3.28 11.89
C ILE A 68 14.22 -4.53 12.41
N VAL A 69 14.84 -5.69 12.21
CA VAL A 69 14.29 -6.96 12.69
C VAL A 69 14.57 -7.09 14.19
N ASN A 70 13.54 -6.90 15.00
CA ASN A 70 13.63 -7.25 16.41
C ASN A 70 13.59 -8.77 16.53
N GLN A 71 14.68 -9.38 17.00
CA GLN A 71 14.68 -10.81 17.32
C GLN A 71 13.59 -11.05 18.39
N ALA A 72 12.68 -11.99 18.11
CA ALA A 72 11.72 -12.44 19.11
C ALA A 72 12.49 -12.89 20.37
N PRO A 73 11.98 -12.61 21.59
CA PRO A 73 12.64 -13.07 22.80
C PRO A 73 12.80 -14.60 22.71
N THR A 74 14.04 -15.07 22.87
CA THR A 74 14.37 -16.49 22.87
C THR A 74 13.48 -17.18 23.91
N ARG A 75 12.54 -18.01 23.46
CA ARG A 75 11.79 -18.87 24.39
C ARG A 75 12.80 -19.72 25.13
N LEU A 76 12.93 -19.51 26.43
CA LEU A 76 13.71 -20.38 27.29
C LEU A 76 13.04 -21.75 27.23
N ASN A 77 13.67 -22.71 26.54
CA ASN A 77 13.22 -24.09 26.54
C ASN A 77 13.41 -24.64 27.95
N MET A 78 12.36 -24.64 28.76
CA MET A 78 12.29 -25.48 29.96
C MET A 78 12.34 -26.94 29.49
N ARG A 79 13.50 -27.56 29.66
CA ARG A 79 13.66 -29.00 29.53
C ARG A 79 12.82 -29.66 30.63
N ARG A 80 11.89 -30.53 30.21
CA ARG A 80 11.16 -31.44 31.11
C ARG A 80 12.08 -32.53 31.63
#